data_AF-A0A9E4RDB5-F1
#
_entry.id   AF-A0A9E4RDB5-F1
#
_cell.length_a   1.000
_cell.length_b   1.000
_cell.length_c   1.000
_cell.angle_alpha   90.00
_cell.angle_beta   90.00
_cell.angle_gamma   90.00
#
_symmetry.space_group_name_H-M   'P 1'
#
loop_
_entity.id
_entity.type
_entity.pdbx_description
1 polymer ?
#
loop_
_entity_poly.entity_id
_entity_poly.type
_entity_poly.pdbx_seq_one_letter_code
_entity_poly.pdbx_strand_id
1 'polypeptide(L)' 'MPTPLTPGLLPMKMEMMRQNLDRLPFDKIVSNTFPLAEVNAAFEQGEWDNRQTSVTRAVLVP' A
#
# COMPACT_ATOMS: atom_id res chain seq x y z
N MET A 1 12.05 -19.75 -10.43
CA MET A 1 11.08 -19.18 -11.40
C MET A 1 9.94 -18.57 -10.61
N PRO A 2 9.63 -17.26 -10.72
CA PRO A 2 8.43 -16.71 -10.11
C PRO A 2 7.20 -17.32 -10.79
N THR A 3 6.22 -17.74 -10.00
CA THR A 3 4.97 -18.32 -10.49
C THR A 3 4.23 -17.27 -11.34
N PRO A 4 3.78 -17.60 -12.56
CA PRO A 4 2.97 -16.67 -13.33
C PRO A 4 1.68 -16.35 -12.56
N LEU A 5 1.37 -15.06 -12.45
CA LEU A 5 0.12 -14.61 -11.84
C LEU A 5 -1.05 -15.24 -12.61
N THR A 6 -1.95 -15.91 -11.89
CA THR A 6 -3.15 -16.49 -12.50
C THR A 6 -3.98 -15.39 -13.17
N PRO A 7 -4.29 -15.48 -14.47
CA PRO A 7 -5.15 -14.52 -15.14
C PRO A 7 -6.48 -14.39 -14.38
N GLY A 8 -6.92 -13.16 -14.10
CA GLY A 8 -8.15 -12.88 -13.35
C GLY A 8 -8.01 -12.81 -11.82
N LEU A 9 -6.86 -13.19 -11.24
CA LEU A 9 -6.64 -13.11 -9.79
C LEU A 9 -6.70 -11.66 -9.27
N LEU A 10 -6.08 -10.72 -9.99
CA LEU A 10 -6.09 -9.31 -9.61
C LEU A 10 -7.52 -8.72 -9.65
N PRO A 11 -8.28 -8.82 -10.75
CA PRO A 11 -9.68 -8.39 -10.78
C PRO A 11 -10.53 -8.96 -9.63
N MET A 12 -10.41 -10.26 -9.35
CA MET A 12 -11.15 -10.92 -8.28
C MET A 12 -10.76 -10.40 -6.88
N LYS A 13 -9.47 -10.19 -6.62
CA LYS A 13 -9.01 -9.58 -5.35
C LYS A 13 -9.48 -8.14 -5.18
N MET A 14 -9.49 -7.36 -6.26
CA MET A 14 -9.98 -5.98 -6.24
C MET A 14 -11.49 -5.94 -5.95
N GLU A 15 -12.27 -6.84 -6.56
CA GLU A 15 -13.71 -6.95 -6.28
C GLU A 15 -13.98 -7.36 -4.83
N MET A 16 -13.22 -8.32 -4.29
CA MET A 16 -13.30 -8.69 -2.88
C MET A 16 -12.99 -7.50 -1.96
N MET A 17 -11.95 -6.71 -2.26
CA MET A 17 -11.62 -5.52 -1.49
C MET A 17 -12.77 -4.51 -1.52
N ARG A 18 -13.31 -4.22 -2.71
CA ARG A 18 -14.44 -3.30 -2.91
C ARG A 18 -15.67 -3.72 -2.10
N GLN A 19 -16.03 -5.00 -2.14
CA GLN A 19 -17.17 -5.56 -1.39
C GLN A 19 -17.02 -5.47 0.13
N ASN A 20 -15.79 -5.28 0.63
CA ASN A 20 -15.48 -5.29 2.05
C ASN A 20 -14.98 -3.93 2.58
N LEU A 21 -15.01 -2.86 1.77
CA LEU A 21 -14.53 -1.53 2.18
C LEU A 21 -15.22 -1.01 3.44
N ASP A 22 -16.52 -1.24 3.60
CA ASP A 22 -17.29 -0.77 4.75
C ASP A 22 -17.27 -1.74 5.95
N ARG A 23 -16.78 -2.97 5.73
CA ARG A 23 -16.80 -4.04 6.74
C ARG A 23 -15.44 -4.26 7.39
N LEU A 24 -14.37 -3.98 6.66
CA LEU A 24 -12.99 -4.18 7.11
C LEU A 24 -12.28 -2.82 7.17
N PRO A 25 -11.42 -2.59 8.18
CA PRO A 25 -10.74 -1.32 8.36
C PRO A 25 -9.52 -1.20 7.43
N PHE A 26 -9.75 -1.19 6.12
CA PHE A 26 -8.68 -1.06 5.12
C PHE A 26 -7.95 0.29 5.24
N ASP A 27 -8.62 1.32 5.75
CA ASP A 27 -8.06 2.63 6.10
C ASP A 27 -6.95 2.52 7.17
N LYS A 28 -7.07 1.59 8.12
CA LYS A 28 -6.09 1.40 9.20
C LYS A 28 -4.80 0.71 8.76
N ILE A 29 -4.73 0.24 7.51
CA ILE A 29 -3.52 -0.37 6.96
C ILE A 29 -2.50 0.71 6.59
N VAL A 30 -2.94 1.95 6.35
CA VAL A 30 -2.04 3.08 6.09
C VAL A 30 -1.41 3.51 7.41
N SER A 31 -0.09 3.40 7.52
CA SER A 31 0.64 3.88 8.70
C SER A 31 1.02 5.35 8.56
N ASN A 32 1.32 5.79 7.33
CA ASN A 32 1.81 7.14 7.06
C ASN A 32 1.22 7.68 5.75
N THR A 33 0.86 8.96 5.77
CA THR A 33 0.38 9.69 4.59
C THR A 33 1.29 10.87 4.36
N PHE A 34 1.69 11.08 3.11
CA PHE A 34 2.55 12.18 2.71
C PHE A 34 1.88 12.97 1.58
N PRO A 35 1.95 14.31 1.59
CA PRO A 35 1.60 15.10 0.41
C PRO A 35 2.46 14.69 -0.79
N LEU A 36 1.91 14.75 -2.01
CA LEU A 36 2.66 14.45 -3.23
C LEU A 36 3.91 15.35 -3.37
N ALA A 37 3.82 16.59 -2.89
CA ALA A 37 4.95 17.53 -2.85
C ALA A 37 6.14 17.03 -2.01
N GLU A 38 5.90 16.11 -1.08
CA GLU A 38 6.89 15.56 -0.15
C GLU A 38 7.32 14.12 -0.51
N VAL A 39 7.18 13.72 -1.78
CA VAL A 39 7.49 12.36 -2.25
C VAL A 39 8.91 11.89 -1.86
N ASN A 40 9.90 12.78 -1.86
CA ASN A 40 11.26 12.43 -1.45
C ASN A 40 11.34 12.05 0.03
N ALA A 41 10.65 12.79 0.91
CA ALA A 41 10.58 12.47 2.32
C ALA A 41 9.84 11.14 2.57
N ALA A 42 8.81 10.84 1.77
CA ALA A 42 8.12 9.55 1.81
C ALA A 42 9.06 8.38 1.46
N PHE A 43 9.94 8.55 0.47
CA PHE A 43 10.94 7.54 0.10
C PHE A 43 12.02 7.35 1.17
N GLU A 44 12.52 8.44 1.77
CA GLU A 44 13.53 8.37 2.83
C GLU A 44 13.01 7.64 4.08
N GLN A 45 11.74 7.83 4.43
CA GLN A 45 11.11 7.25 5.62
C GLN A 45 10.53 5.84 5.37
N GLY A 46 10.12 5.55 4.13
CA GLY A 46 9.37 4.35 3.74
C GLY A 46 10.18 3.08 3.52
N GLU A 47 11.42 3.02 4.00
CA GLU A 47 12.29 1.84 3.88
C GLU A 47 12.61 1.39 2.46
N TRP A 48 13.14 2.31 1.66
CA TRP A 48 13.75 1.92 0.38
C TRP A 48 15.08 1.15 0.54
N ASP A 49 15.70 1.18 1.73
CA ASP A 49 17.12 0.80 1.94
C ASP A 49 17.34 -0.22 3.08
N ASN A 50 16.37 -1.10 3.31
CA ASN A 50 16.51 -2.27 4.21
C ASN A 50 16.94 -1.92 5.65
N ARG A 51 16.59 -0.72 6.12
CA ARG A 51 16.68 -0.29 7.52
C ARG A 51 15.38 -0.74 8.24
N GLN A 52 15.28 -0.43 9.52
CA GLN A 52 14.08 -0.70 10.30
C GLN A 52 13.41 0.62 10.66
N THR A 53 12.32 1.01 9.97
CA THR A 53 11.49 2.16 10.36
C THR A 53 10.17 1.72 10.98
N SER A 54 9.49 2.69 11.60
CA SER A 54 8.10 2.55 12.04
C SER A 54 7.08 2.62 10.90
N VAL A 55 7.51 2.95 9.68
CA VAL A 55 6.65 3.07 8.49
C VAL A 55 6.44 1.69 7.89
N THR A 56 5.23 1.17 7.98
CA THR A 56 4.87 -0.16 7.43
C THR A 56 4.10 -0.06 6.12
N ARG A 57 3.38 1.05 5.89
CA ARG A 57 2.71 1.34 4.62
C ARG A 57 2.49 2.84 4.44
N ALA A 58 3.27 3.43 3.55
CA ALA A 58 3.15 4.83 3.14
C ALA A 58 2.19 4.98 1.94
N VAL A 59 1.43 6.08 1.91
CA VAL A 59 0.63 6.51 0.75
C VAL A 59 0.90 7.98 0.42
N LEU A 60 0.84 8.31 -0.87
CA LEU A 60 0.86 9.69 -1.35
C LEU A 60 -0.58 10.17 -1.54
N VAL A 61 -0.86 11.38 -1.06
CA VAL A 61 -2.12 12.07 -1.32
C VAL A 61 -1.87 13.33 -2.16
N PRO A 62 -2.84 13.73 -3.01
CA PRO A 62 -2.74 14.93 -3.84
C PRO A 62 -2.42 16.20 -3.05
#